data_AF-A0A7C8HZA4-F1
#
_entry.id   AF-A0A7C8HZA4-F1
#
_cell.length_a   1.000
_cell.length_b   1.000
_cell.length_c   1.000
_cell.angle_alpha   90.00
_cell.angle_beta   90.00
_cell.angle_gamma   90.00
#
_symmetry.space_group_name_H-M   'P 1'
#
loop_
_entity.id
_entity.type
_entity.pdbx_description
1 polymer ?
#
loop_
_entity_poly.entity_id
_entity_poly.type
_entity_poly.pdbx_seq_one_letter_code
_entity_poly.pdbx_strand_id
1 'polypeptide(L)'
;MSLFVLPAELVREILHTLDPQSFYMCLQTSSVFREHALSSKKLLLEQISRLPGSPGGVDGANHIKILLQRFGLRAAQHLQTGVEWMADMHVWRPVKMVDMKRSCIVNRDGPTPSRHSCDYANPLLFVEVVADATVNVYNLEPDHGGYQPQLKHVISPRSLPDHFSTEEDYEVLGIASDMSLIGGPTLLAVLYKERRLPTRQLIMFRLDNDFGPVVVETFVMDRPDEVVDIVVTGLLPILLFRRIVENYGVSYHCVSYKNESDEMAPEKRKIIEEEAIPTAMLEPNERIASLSIHEDNSIHLYPSTLPFPMATFDSVPGPGIPPERRRTSLPLLDVFSSVPIGRPLSLFHRHQVQSDDFNDGEPTCIDTVLRLMIARGDPSNLDPVPSRTGAFLLKSIHYHALCEPFDLNTVYPPSSHIFVAELVNLPGDLHNLSTLGLKVAVSASAHRIAIASWKTVKVWSLDPDAFLDQDYSLRGGEGVPGDYSYIHGCGWQFYASAHKETFIENGCVLLQPVELPSAGVVYGLEFRNESELWGWCEQGLCRWRFGVTATGKRGTEGLGGSLKAAEGARTSPLRGRGLLGKRKAE
;
A
#
# COMPACT_ATOMS: atom_id res chain seq x y z
N MET A 1 24.92 -0.61 41.45
CA MET A 1 23.74 -0.24 42.29
C MET A 1 22.49 -0.53 41.48
N SER A 2 21.43 -1.05 42.11
CA SER A 2 20.17 -1.34 41.43
C SER A 2 19.32 -0.06 41.30
N LEU A 3 18.79 0.23 40.11
CA LEU A 3 17.87 1.35 39.85
C LEU A 3 16.65 1.34 40.79
N PHE A 4 16.26 0.16 41.28
CA PHE A 4 15.14 -0.04 42.19
C PHE A 4 15.39 0.43 43.64
N VAL A 5 16.63 0.85 43.97
CA VAL A 5 16.98 1.39 45.29
C VAL A 5 16.91 2.93 45.31
N LEU A 6 16.71 3.56 44.15
CA LEU A 6 16.60 5.01 44.08
C LEU A 6 15.29 5.51 44.71
N PRO A 7 15.31 6.67 45.41
CA PRO A 7 14.11 7.38 45.80
C PRO A 7 13.16 7.62 44.61
N ALA A 8 11.85 7.58 44.87
CA ALA A 8 10.80 7.73 43.85
C ALA A 8 10.94 9.03 43.04
N GLU A 9 11.46 10.08 43.66
CA GLU A 9 11.72 11.39 43.08
C GLU A 9 12.79 11.29 41.99
N LEU A 10 13.90 10.59 42.25
CA LEU A 10 14.97 10.40 41.26
C LEU A 10 14.51 9.52 40.11
N VAL A 11 13.69 8.50 40.37
CA VAL A 11 13.12 7.66 39.31
C VAL A 11 12.21 8.48 38.40
N ARG A 12 11.35 9.34 38.97
CA ARG A 12 10.49 10.23 38.18
C ARG A 12 11.29 11.26 37.39
N GLU A 13 12.35 11.81 37.97
CA GLU A 13 13.24 12.75 37.28
C GLU A 13 13.90 12.08 36.06
N ILE A 14 14.40 10.85 36.23
CA ILE A 14 14.91 10.04 35.11
C ILE A 14 13.83 9.91 34.03
N LEU A 15 12.61 9.47 34.38
CA LEU A 15 11.50 9.33 33.44
C LEU A 15 11.10 10.66 32.77
N HIS A 16 11.28 11.81 33.44
CA HIS A 16 11.07 13.14 32.85
C HIS A 16 12.14 13.46 31.80
N THR A 17 13.39 13.05 32.01
CA THR A 17 14.49 13.31 31.06
C THR A 17 14.50 12.37 29.85
N LEU A 18 13.85 11.21 29.94
CA LEU A 18 13.77 10.27 28.82
C LEU A 18 13.00 10.87 27.63
N ASP A 19 13.49 10.60 26.44
CA ASP A 19 12.72 10.78 25.21
C ASP A 19 11.50 9.82 25.20
N PRO A 20 10.47 10.11 24.39
CA PRO A 20 9.25 9.30 24.37
C PRO A 20 9.47 7.81 24.06
N GLN A 21 10.48 7.49 23.24
CA GLN A 21 10.81 6.11 22.89
C GLN A 21 11.33 5.36 24.10
N SER A 22 12.36 5.91 24.75
CA SER A 22 12.94 5.33 25.97
C SER A 22 11.92 5.25 27.10
N PHE A 23 11.07 6.27 27.24
CA PHE A 23 10.00 6.28 28.23
C PHE A 23 8.99 5.15 27.99
N TYR A 24 8.46 5.00 26.76
CA TYR A 24 7.55 3.90 26.43
C TYR A 24 8.18 2.53 26.70
N MET A 25 9.46 2.39 26.35
CA MET A 25 10.24 1.20 26.62
C MET A 25 10.27 0.80 28.09
N CYS A 26 10.57 1.76 28.95
CA CYS A 26 10.57 1.57 30.39
C CYS A 26 9.19 1.13 30.91
N LEU A 27 8.10 1.66 30.35
CA LEU A 27 6.74 1.28 30.74
C LEU A 27 6.37 -0.16 30.36
N GLN A 28 6.88 -0.66 29.23
CA GLN A 28 6.61 -2.01 28.75
C GLN A 28 7.43 -3.07 29.50
N THR A 29 8.65 -2.72 29.88
CA THR A 29 9.61 -3.67 30.45
C THR A 29 9.63 -3.71 31.99
N SER A 30 9.11 -2.68 32.67
CA SER A 30 9.17 -2.54 34.13
C SER A 30 7.84 -2.09 34.73
N SER A 31 7.25 -2.94 35.58
CA SER A 31 6.04 -2.60 36.35
C SER A 31 6.27 -1.41 37.29
N VAL A 32 7.47 -1.29 37.87
CA VAL A 32 7.84 -0.19 38.78
C VAL A 32 7.83 1.16 38.05
N PHE A 33 8.44 1.25 36.87
CA PHE A 33 8.39 2.49 36.08
C PHE A 33 6.97 2.84 35.65
N ARG A 34 6.16 1.83 35.33
CA ARG A 34 4.74 2.02 35.03
C ARG A 34 3.95 2.56 36.22
N GLU A 35 4.19 2.07 37.43
CA GLU A 35 3.57 2.59 38.65
C GLU A 35 3.97 4.04 38.91
N HIS A 36 5.25 4.39 38.74
CA HIS A 36 5.71 5.78 38.87
C HIS A 36 5.06 6.70 37.82
N ALA A 37 4.92 6.28 36.58
CA ALA A 37 4.23 7.04 35.55
C ALA A 37 2.73 7.22 35.87
N LEU A 38 2.06 6.16 36.32
CA LEU A 38 0.65 6.22 36.74
C LEU A 38 0.42 7.07 37.99
N SER A 39 1.46 7.33 38.78
CA SER A 39 1.40 8.22 39.95
C SER A 39 1.54 9.71 39.60
N SER A 40 1.89 10.07 38.36
CA SER A 40 2.18 11.45 37.97
C SER A 40 1.45 11.85 36.67
N LYS A 41 0.31 12.54 36.82
CA LYS A 41 -0.42 13.15 35.69
C LYS A 41 0.47 14.11 34.88
N LYS A 42 1.29 14.90 35.56
CA LYS A 42 2.20 15.88 34.95
C LYS A 42 3.21 15.20 34.02
N LEU A 43 3.85 14.11 34.48
CA LEU A 43 4.81 13.35 33.68
C LEU A 43 4.20 12.82 32.39
N LEU A 44 3.00 12.22 32.45
CA LEU A 44 2.34 11.71 31.26
C LEU A 44 1.90 12.82 30.30
N LEU A 45 1.37 13.94 30.81
CA LEU A 45 1.02 15.08 29.95
C LEU A 45 2.25 15.66 29.26
N GLU A 46 3.37 15.76 29.97
CA GLU A 46 4.63 16.22 29.40
C GLU A 46 5.14 15.25 28.32
N GLN A 47 5.15 13.94 28.59
CA GLN A 47 5.55 12.94 27.59
C GLN A 47 4.60 12.92 26.38
N ILE A 48 3.29 13.08 26.56
CA ILE A 48 2.32 13.22 25.46
C ILE A 48 2.59 14.50 24.64
N SER A 49 2.99 15.60 25.29
CA SER A 49 3.29 16.86 24.61
C SER A 49 4.54 16.81 23.73
N ARG A 50 5.45 15.87 24.01
CA ARG A 50 6.64 15.58 23.20
C ARG A 50 6.34 14.68 21.99
N LEU A 51 5.15 14.10 21.91
CA LEU A 51 4.70 13.37 20.72
C LEU A 51 3.98 14.33 19.75
N PRO A 52 3.97 14.04 18.43
CA PRO A 52 3.07 14.74 17.52
C PRO A 52 1.58 14.52 17.88
N GLY A 53 0.69 15.42 17.41
CA GLY A 53 -0.74 15.40 17.74
C GLY A 53 -1.25 16.61 18.53
N SER A 54 -2.42 17.15 18.17
CA SER A 54 -3.09 18.23 18.91
C SER A 54 -3.30 17.83 20.38
N PRO A 55 -2.97 18.66 21.40
CA PRO A 55 -3.09 18.28 22.80
C PRO A 55 -4.48 17.73 23.14
N GLY A 56 -5.51 18.14 22.39
CA GLY A 56 -6.91 17.77 22.58
C GLY A 56 -7.41 18.23 23.94
N GLY A 57 -8.69 18.59 24.03
CA GLY A 57 -9.30 18.93 25.33
C GLY A 57 -9.28 17.70 26.24
N VAL A 58 -8.20 17.47 26.98
CA VAL A 58 -8.20 16.54 28.12
C VAL A 58 -8.90 17.30 29.24
N ASP A 59 -10.23 17.36 29.16
CA ASP A 59 -11.02 18.06 30.16
C ASP A 59 -10.82 17.42 31.55
N GLY A 60 -10.89 18.28 32.56
CA GLY A 60 -10.16 18.23 33.83
C GLY A 60 -10.25 16.96 34.70
N ALA A 61 -11.12 16.00 34.39
CA ALA A 61 -11.34 14.79 35.19
C ALA A 61 -10.74 13.49 34.59
N ASN A 62 -10.03 13.56 33.46
CA ASN A 62 -9.59 12.35 32.76
C ASN A 62 -8.60 11.48 33.58
N HIS A 63 -9.01 10.23 33.79
CA HIS A 63 -8.33 9.18 34.54
C HIS A 63 -6.91 8.94 33.99
N ILE A 64 -5.88 8.89 34.84
CA ILE A 64 -4.46 8.73 34.44
C ILE A 64 -4.23 7.53 33.48
N LYS A 65 -5.02 6.46 33.63
CA LYS A 65 -5.01 5.32 32.69
C LYS A 65 -5.32 5.72 31.24
N ILE A 66 -6.24 6.67 31.02
CA ILE A 66 -6.60 7.20 29.70
C ILE A 66 -5.40 7.97 29.13
N LEU A 67 -4.68 8.75 29.95
CA LEU A 67 -3.46 9.42 29.50
C LEU A 67 -2.39 8.42 29.08
N LEU A 68 -2.16 7.37 29.86
CA LEU A 68 -1.21 6.32 29.48
C LEU A 68 -1.61 5.60 28.20
N GLN A 69 -2.90 5.29 28.03
CA GLN A 69 -3.43 4.70 26.80
C GLN A 69 -3.25 5.65 25.62
N ARG A 70 -3.54 6.94 25.79
CA ARG A 70 -3.35 7.97 24.77
C ARG A 70 -1.89 8.16 24.40
N PHE A 71 -0.98 8.14 25.38
CA PHE A 71 0.46 8.15 25.16
C PHE A 71 0.87 6.95 24.30
N GLY A 72 0.47 5.74 24.69
CA GLY A 72 0.78 4.53 23.93
C GLY A 72 0.22 4.57 22.50
N LEU A 73 -1.03 5.01 22.34
CA LEU A 73 -1.66 5.19 21.03
C LEU A 73 -0.86 6.16 20.15
N ARG A 74 -0.51 7.35 20.66
CA ARG A 74 0.28 8.34 19.92
C ARG A 74 1.69 7.87 19.59
N ALA A 75 2.35 7.24 20.55
CA ALA A 75 3.71 6.80 20.38
C ALA A 75 3.77 5.70 19.30
N ALA A 76 2.79 4.79 19.27
CA ALA A 76 2.63 3.84 18.18
C ALA A 76 2.20 4.53 16.87
N GLN A 77 1.28 5.50 16.93
CA GLN A 77 0.83 6.31 15.80
C GLN A 77 1.95 7.14 15.17
N HIS A 78 3.02 7.48 15.87
CA HIS A 78 4.18 8.17 15.28
C HIS A 78 5.42 7.29 15.15
N LEU A 79 5.26 5.98 15.36
CA LEU A 79 6.34 4.98 15.31
C LEU A 79 7.54 5.31 16.23
N GLN A 80 7.36 6.19 17.21
CA GLN A 80 8.40 6.60 18.17
C GLN A 80 8.62 5.55 19.27
N THR A 81 8.17 4.31 19.10
CA THR A 81 8.14 3.28 20.16
C THR A 81 9.17 2.17 19.98
N GLY A 82 10.33 2.47 19.38
CA GLY A 82 11.33 1.43 19.18
C GLY A 82 10.77 0.28 18.34
N VAL A 83 9.91 0.65 17.40
CA VAL A 83 9.18 -0.25 16.53
C VAL A 83 10.15 -1.18 15.78
N GLU A 84 11.36 -0.71 15.49
CA GLU A 84 12.45 -1.51 14.92
C GLU A 84 12.69 -2.84 15.67
N TRP A 85 12.59 -2.85 17.00
CA TRP A 85 12.74 -4.05 17.83
C TRP A 85 11.39 -4.65 18.23
N MET A 86 10.34 -3.84 18.45
CA MET A 86 9.01 -4.32 18.86
C MET A 86 8.14 -4.91 17.77
N ALA A 87 8.39 -4.62 16.49
CA ALA A 87 7.52 -5.10 15.43
C ALA A 87 7.47 -6.63 15.45
N ASP A 88 6.33 -7.25 15.73
CA ASP A 88 6.20 -8.70 15.62
C ASP A 88 6.36 -9.08 14.14
N MET A 89 7.23 -10.03 13.84
CA MET A 89 7.44 -10.53 12.48
C MET A 89 7.07 -12.00 12.43
N HIS A 90 6.26 -12.38 11.45
CA HIS A 90 5.92 -13.77 11.20
C HIS A 90 6.11 -14.10 9.72
N VAL A 91 6.78 -15.22 9.44
CA VAL A 91 7.08 -15.65 8.07
C VAL A 91 6.45 -17.02 7.80
N TRP A 92 5.62 -17.11 6.77
CA TRP A 92 5.11 -18.37 6.23
C TRP A 92 5.92 -18.78 5.01
N ARG A 93 6.73 -19.81 5.16
CA ARG A 93 7.59 -20.34 4.10
C ARG A 93 6.77 -21.13 3.08
N PRO A 94 7.05 -20.98 1.77
CA PRO A 94 6.44 -21.81 0.75
C PRO A 94 6.85 -23.27 0.96
N VAL A 95 5.91 -24.19 0.71
CA VAL A 95 6.14 -25.64 0.86
C VAL A 95 6.87 -26.21 -0.35
N LYS A 96 6.70 -25.59 -1.52
CA LYS A 96 7.29 -25.99 -2.80
C LYS A 96 8.16 -24.85 -3.35
N MET A 97 8.83 -25.12 -4.46
CA MET A 97 9.48 -24.07 -5.26
C MET A 97 8.40 -23.16 -5.85
N VAL A 98 8.47 -21.87 -5.55
CA VAL A 98 7.51 -20.84 -5.94
C VAL A 98 8.18 -19.83 -6.86
N ASP A 99 7.46 -19.38 -7.87
CA ASP A 99 7.85 -18.22 -8.68
C ASP A 99 7.60 -16.94 -7.87
N MET A 100 8.69 -16.45 -7.27
CA MET A 100 8.67 -15.24 -6.44
C MET A 100 8.24 -13.99 -7.23
N LYS A 101 8.48 -13.94 -8.54
CA LYS A 101 8.18 -12.76 -9.37
C LYS A 101 6.73 -12.72 -9.80
N ARG A 102 6.11 -13.89 -10.01
CA ARG A 102 4.71 -14.00 -10.44
C ARG A 102 3.72 -14.13 -9.28
N SER A 103 4.20 -14.49 -8.09
CA SER A 103 3.40 -14.45 -6.87
C SER A 103 3.22 -13.03 -6.37
N CYS A 104 2.04 -12.69 -5.90
CA CYS A 104 1.71 -11.33 -5.48
C CYS A 104 0.70 -11.29 -4.33
N ILE A 105 0.70 -10.17 -3.62
CA ILE A 105 -0.36 -9.81 -2.67
C ILE A 105 -1.33 -8.92 -3.43
N VAL A 106 -2.62 -9.27 -3.38
CA VAL A 106 -3.70 -8.52 -4.02
C VAL A 106 -4.55 -7.91 -2.92
N ASN A 107 -4.74 -6.60 -2.98
CA ASN A 107 -5.70 -5.91 -2.13
C ASN A 107 -7.09 -5.98 -2.77
N ARG A 108 -8.11 -6.40 -2.01
CA ARG A 108 -9.51 -6.53 -2.45
C ARG A 108 -10.29 -5.22 -2.41
N ASP A 109 -9.64 -4.08 -2.23
CA ASP A 109 -10.29 -2.79 -2.03
C ASP A 109 -11.56 -2.60 -2.87
N GLY A 110 -12.68 -2.44 -2.17
CA GLY A 110 -13.81 -1.66 -2.65
C GLY A 110 -13.55 -0.16 -2.34
N PRO A 111 -14.48 0.75 -2.70
CA PRO A 111 -14.27 2.19 -2.61
C PRO A 111 -13.83 2.58 -1.21
N THR A 112 -12.94 3.57 -1.18
CA THR A 112 -12.32 4.14 0.03
C THR A 112 -13.29 4.16 1.21
N PRO A 113 -12.96 3.50 2.34
CA PRO A 113 -13.86 3.43 3.47
C PRO A 113 -14.14 4.83 4.02
N SER A 114 -15.37 5.03 4.54
CA SER A 114 -15.72 6.26 5.23
C SER A 114 -14.77 6.50 6.41
N ARG A 115 -14.29 7.74 6.59
CA ARG A 115 -13.26 8.18 7.56
C ARG A 115 -13.51 7.84 9.05
N HIS A 116 -14.62 7.18 9.41
CA HIS A 116 -15.11 7.11 10.79
C HIS A 116 -15.09 5.75 11.48
N SER A 117 -14.67 4.64 10.84
CA SER A 117 -14.51 3.36 11.57
C SER A 117 -13.03 3.02 11.82
N CYS A 118 -12.74 2.61 13.05
CA CYS A 118 -11.39 2.36 13.54
C CYS A 118 -10.90 0.92 13.30
N ASP A 119 -11.78 0.02 12.84
CA ASP A 119 -11.53 -1.42 12.74
C ASP A 119 -11.44 -1.91 11.28
N TYR A 120 -11.10 -1.03 10.33
CA TYR A 120 -10.99 -1.43 8.93
C TYR A 120 -9.74 -2.28 8.71
N ALA A 121 -9.96 -3.50 8.23
CA ALA A 121 -8.92 -4.38 7.74
C ALA A 121 -9.20 -4.66 6.27
N ASN A 122 -8.28 -4.24 5.40
CA ASN A 122 -8.32 -4.53 3.98
C ASN A 122 -8.26 -6.05 3.79
N PRO A 123 -9.23 -6.66 3.10
CA PRO A 123 -9.17 -8.07 2.78
C PRO A 123 -8.03 -8.27 1.79
N LEU A 124 -6.97 -8.94 2.22
CA LEU A 124 -5.84 -9.27 1.38
C LEU A 124 -5.94 -10.72 0.90
N LEU A 125 -5.60 -10.91 -0.37
CA LEU A 125 -5.35 -12.22 -0.97
C LEU A 125 -3.85 -12.36 -1.23
N PHE A 126 -3.32 -13.55 -1.03
CA PHE A 126 -1.99 -13.91 -1.51
C PHE A 126 -2.14 -14.95 -2.61
N VAL A 127 -1.63 -14.62 -3.80
CA VAL A 127 -1.63 -15.51 -4.96
C VAL A 127 -0.21 -16.06 -5.12
N GLU A 128 -0.04 -17.35 -4.83
CA GLU A 128 1.22 -18.07 -4.91
C GLU A 128 1.27 -18.87 -6.20
N VAL A 129 2.31 -18.63 -7.00
CA VAL A 129 2.57 -19.34 -8.25
C VAL A 129 3.63 -20.40 -8.00
N VAL A 130 3.25 -21.67 -8.08
CA VAL A 130 4.17 -22.79 -7.90
C VAL A 130 4.90 -23.08 -9.22
N ALA A 131 6.11 -23.63 -9.15
CA ALA A 131 6.93 -23.96 -10.31
C ALA A 131 6.28 -24.91 -11.35
N ASP A 132 5.23 -25.65 -10.95
CA ASP A 132 4.43 -26.53 -11.82
C ASP A 132 3.23 -25.81 -12.48
N ALA A 133 3.25 -24.47 -12.48
CA ALA A 133 2.18 -23.58 -12.95
C ALA A 133 0.86 -23.69 -12.16
N THR A 134 0.86 -24.36 -10.99
CA THR A 134 -0.28 -24.30 -10.08
C THR A 134 -0.34 -22.93 -9.39
N VAL A 135 -1.52 -22.34 -9.36
CA VAL A 135 -1.79 -21.09 -8.64
C VAL A 135 -2.60 -21.41 -7.39
N ASN A 136 -2.00 -21.17 -6.23
CA ASN A 136 -2.65 -21.29 -4.93
C ASN A 136 -3.13 -19.91 -4.50
N VAL A 137 -4.41 -19.78 -4.13
CA VAL A 137 -4.99 -18.53 -3.65
C VAL A 137 -5.29 -18.66 -2.16
N TYR A 138 -4.61 -17.84 -1.37
CA TYR A 138 -4.76 -17.78 0.07
C TYR A 138 -5.55 -16.53 0.47
N ASN A 139 -6.57 -16.70 1.30
CA ASN A 139 -7.16 -15.58 2.02
C ASN A 139 -6.33 -15.29 3.27
N LEU A 140 -6.04 -14.02 3.55
CA LEU A 140 -5.43 -13.64 4.82
C LEU A 140 -6.57 -13.39 5.82
N GLU A 141 -6.92 -14.39 6.62
CA GLU A 141 -8.08 -14.38 7.52
C GLU A 141 -7.69 -14.24 8.99
N PRO A 142 -8.55 -13.64 9.84
CA PRO A 142 -8.24 -13.46 11.26
C PRO A 142 -8.23 -14.81 11.98
N ASP A 143 -7.24 -15.02 12.85
CA ASP A 143 -7.15 -16.13 13.79
C ASP A 143 -6.90 -15.60 15.22
N HIS A 144 -6.98 -16.46 16.24
CA HIS A 144 -6.82 -16.14 17.66
C HIS A 144 -5.48 -15.43 18.00
N GLY A 145 -4.48 -15.52 17.12
CA GLY A 145 -3.17 -14.85 17.22
C GLY A 145 -2.94 -13.73 16.19
N GLY A 146 -3.97 -13.26 15.51
CA GLY A 146 -3.89 -12.34 14.38
C GLY A 146 -4.08 -13.04 13.04
N TYR A 147 -3.83 -12.35 11.93
CA TYR A 147 -4.12 -12.86 10.59
C TYR A 147 -3.15 -13.94 10.11
N GLN A 148 -3.67 -15.00 9.50
CA GLN A 148 -2.90 -16.11 8.92
C GLN A 148 -3.37 -16.42 7.49
N PRO A 149 -2.46 -16.87 6.60
CA PRO A 149 -2.83 -17.31 5.27
C PRO A 149 -3.61 -18.64 5.34
N GLN A 150 -4.78 -18.68 4.71
CA GLN A 150 -5.60 -19.87 4.55
C GLN A 150 -5.81 -20.17 3.07
N LEU A 151 -5.35 -21.34 2.62
CA LEU A 151 -5.55 -21.78 1.24
C LEU A 151 -7.06 -21.95 0.98
N LYS A 152 -7.60 -21.22 0.01
CA LYS A 152 -9.02 -21.32 -0.39
C LYS A 152 -9.20 -21.96 -1.75
N HIS A 153 -8.34 -21.62 -2.71
CA HIS A 153 -8.45 -22.13 -4.07
C HIS A 153 -7.11 -22.65 -4.57
N VAL A 154 -7.19 -23.69 -5.41
CA VAL A 154 -6.05 -24.25 -6.13
C VAL A 154 -6.47 -24.32 -7.60
N ILE A 155 -5.73 -23.62 -8.45
CA ILE A 155 -5.93 -23.63 -9.90
C ILE A 155 -4.73 -24.36 -10.50
N SER A 156 -4.95 -25.55 -11.02
CA SER A 156 -3.89 -26.34 -11.66
C SER A 156 -4.28 -26.62 -13.11
N PRO A 157 -3.35 -26.43 -14.08
CA PRO A 157 -3.60 -26.82 -15.48
C PRO A 157 -4.08 -28.26 -15.63
N ARG A 158 -3.57 -29.17 -14.78
CA ARG A 158 -3.95 -30.59 -14.78
C ARG A 158 -5.41 -30.85 -14.37
N SER A 159 -6.04 -29.89 -13.71
CA SER A 159 -7.46 -29.97 -13.32
C SER A 159 -8.40 -29.38 -14.38
N LEU A 160 -7.85 -28.92 -15.52
CA LEU A 160 -8.56 -28.22 -16.58
C LEU A 160 -8.28 -28.87 -17.95
N PRO A 161 -8.60 -30.16 -18.13
CA PRO A 161 -8.25 -30.91 -19.35
C PRO A 161 -8.95 -30.38 -20.61
N ASP A 162 -10.08 -29.70 -20.48
CA ASP A 162 -10.79 -29.07 -21.61
C ASP A 162 -10.07 -27.83 -22.14
N HIS A 163 -9.13 -27.29 -21.34
CA HIS A 163 -8.38 -26.09 -21.68
C HIS A 163 -6.92 -26.39 -21.99
N PHE A 164 -6.33 -27.43 -21.41
CA PHE A 164 -4.91 -27.76 -21.54
C PHE A 164 -4.68 -29.16 -22.09
N SER A 165 -3.61 -29.32 -22.85
CA SER A 165 -3.10 -30.63 -23.23
C SER A 165 -2.57 -31.35 -22.00
N THR A 166 -2.98 -32.61 -21.79
CA THR A 166 -2.64 -33.38 -20.57
C THR A 166 -1.17 -33.79 -20.47
N GLU A 167 -0.42 -33.73 -21.57
CA GLU A 167 0.98 -34.19 -21.64
C GLU A 167 2.01 -33.06 -21.54
N GLU A 168 1.57 -31.81 -21.47
CA GLU A 168 2.44 -30.65 -21.65
C GLU A 168 2.75 -29.92 -20.34
N ASP A 169 3.97 -29.37 -20.27
CA ASP A 169 4.39 -28.52 -19.16
C ASP A 169 4.02 -27.07 -19.46
N TYR A 170 3.32 -26.45 -18.53
CA TYR A 170 2.93 -25.04 -18.59
C TYR A 170 3.79 -24.18 -17.66
N GLU A 171 3.91 -22.90 -17.99
CA GLU A 171 4.44 -21.85 -17.11
C GLU A 171 3.41 -20.72 -16.98
N VAL A 172 3.33 -20.10 -15.81
CA VAL A 172 2.50 -18.91 -15.60
C VAL A 172 3.33 -17.68 -15.99
N LEU A 173 2.88 -16.95 -17.00
CA LEU A 173 3.49 -15.73 -17.47
C LEU A 173 2.96 -14.47 -16.79
N GLY A 174 1.79 -14.52 -16.17
CA GLY A 174 1.19 -13.34 -15.57
C GLY A 174 -0.09 -13.69 -14.82
N ILE A 175 -0.38 -12.88 -13.81
CA ILE A 175 -1.60 -12.98 -13.01
C ILE A 175 -2.13 -11.57 -12.81
N ALA A 176 -3.43 -11.43 -12.99
CA ALA A 176 -4.15 -10.22 -12.66
C ALA A 176 -5.39 -10.58 -11.86
N SER A 177 -5.78 -9.71 -10.93
CA SER A 177 -7.03 -9.83 -10.20
C SER A 177 -7.83 -8.57 -10.41
N ASP A 178 -9.13 -8.73 -10.67
CA ASP A 178 -10.06 -7.61 -10.69
C ASP A 178 -10.90 -7.61 -9.42
N MET A 179 -10.87 -6.46 -8.74
CA MET A 179 -11.55 -6.23 -7.46
C MET A 179 -12.63 -5.15 -7.57
N SER A 180 -12.89 -4.62 -8.78
CA SER A 180 -13.83 -3.52 -9.00
C SER A 180 -15.28 -3.85 -8.61
N LEU A 181 -15.66 -5.13 -8.57
CA LEU A 181 -16.99 -5.56 -8.17
C LEU A 181 -17.12 -5.58 -6.64
N ILE A 182 -17.58 -4.47 -6.06
CA ILE A 182 -17.92 -4.36 -4.64
C ILE A 182 -18.94 -5.44 -4.26
N GLY A 183 -18.55 -6.34 -3.34
CA GLY A 183 -19.40 -7.45 -2.92
C GLY A 183 -19.56 -8.56 -3.98
N GLY A 184 -18.92 -8.41 -5.14
CA GLY A 184 -18.88 -9.41 -6.18
C GLY A 184 -17.85 -10.51 -5.92
N PRO A 185 -17.94 -11.60 -6.70
CA PRO A 185 -16.93 -12.65 -6.68
C PRO A 185 -15.62 -12.11 -7.25
N THR A 186 -14.50 -12.50 -6.66
CA THR A 186 -13.17 -12.10 -7.14
C THR A 186 -12.88 -12.75 -8.49
N LEU A 187 -12.47 -11.95 -9.47
CA LEU A 187 -12.01 -12.44 -10.77
C LEU A 187 -10.49 -12.50 -10.76
N LEU A 188 -9.93 -13.63 -11.21
CA LEU A 188 -8.50 -13.86 -11.33
C LEU A 188 -8.21 -14.31 -12.76
N ALA A 189 -7.40 -13.55 -13.49
CA ALA A 189 -6.91 -13.97 -14.79
C ALA A 189 -5.50 -14.53 -14.67
N VAL A 190 -5.27 -15.68 -15.28
CA VAL A 190 -3.97 -16.36 -15.31
C VAL A 190 -3.57 -16.59 -16.75
N LEU A 191 -2.41 -16.05 -17.12
CA LEU A 191 -1.81 -16.24 -18.43
C LEU A 191 -0.83 -17.40 -18.38
N TYR A 192 -1.15 -18.47 -19.08
CA TYR A 192 -0.30 -19.64 -19.24
C TYR A 192 0.45 -19.57 -20.57
N LYS A 193 1.65 -20.16 -20.60
CA LYS A 193 2.38 -20.48 -21.81
C LYS A 193 2.78 -21.94 -21.77
N GLU A 194 2.55 -22.62 -22.87
CA GLU A 194 3.05 -23.97 -23.06
C GLU A 194 4.57 -23.90 -23.28
N ARG A 195 5.35 -24.77 -22.62
CA ARG A 195 6.82 -24.68 -22.74
C ARG A 195 7.34 -25.05 -24.13
N ARG A 196 6.63 -25.94 -24.83
CA ARG A 196 7.04 -26.46 -26.15
C ARG A 196 6.49 -25.64 -27.31
N LEU A 197 5.33 -25.03 -27.13
CA LEU A 197 4.65 -24.26 -28.16
C LEU A 197 4.69 -22.76 -27.85
N PRO A 198 4.70 -21.89 -28.88
CA PRO A 198 4.64 -20.45 -28.66
C PRO A 198 3.24 -19.99 -28.20
N THR A 199 2.25 -20.87 -28.25
CA THR A 199 0.86 -20.58 -27.90
C THR A 199 0.73 -20.23 -26.43
N ARG A 200 -0.02 -19.18 -26.17
CA ARG A 200 -0.35 -18.71 -24.83
C ARG A 200 -1.85 -18.78 -24.63
N GLN A 201 -2.25 -19.03 -23.39
CA GLN A 201 -3.64 -19.18 -23.05
C GLN A 201 -3.94 -18.38 -21.81
N LEU A 202 -4.80 -17.37 -21.98
CA LEU A 202 -5.32 -16.61 -20.87
C LEU A 202 -6.64 -17.22 -20.43
N ILE A 203 -6.73 -17.56 -19.15
CA ILE A 203 -7.96 -18.08 -18.55
C ILE A 203 -8.38 -17.16 -17.41
N MET A 204 -9.65 -16.75 -17.43
CA MET A 204 -10.25 -15.96 -16.36
C MET A 204 -11.08 -16.86 -15.46
N PHE A 205 -10.82 -16.77 -14.17
CA PHE A 205 -11.49 -17.54 -13.12
C PHE A 205 -12.33 -16.62 -12.26
N ARG A 206 -13.54 -17.06 -11.94
CA ARG A 206 -14.33 -16.53 -10.84
C ARG A 206 -14.06 -17.39 -9.61
N LEU A 207 -13.54 -16.77 -8.55
CA LEU A 207 -13.25 -17.46 -7.30
C LEU A 207 -14.52 -17.54 -6.45
N ASP A 208 -15.17 -18.72 -6.50
CA ASP A 208 -16.41 -19.00 -5.79
C ASP A 208 -16.14 -19.79 -4.51
N ASN A 209 -16.74 -19.38 -3.39
CA ASN A 209 -16.53 -20.03 -2.10
C ASN A 209 -17.11 -21.45 -2.05
N ASP A 210 -18.18 -21.72 -2.79
CA ASP A 210 -18.90 -22.99 -2.76
C ASP A 210 -18.42 -23.94 -3.86
N PHE A 211 -18.13 -23.39 -5.05
CA PHE A 211 -17.75 -24.18 -6.23
C PHE A 211 -16.24 -24.19 -6.50
N GLY A 212 -15.46 -23.34 -5.83
CA GLY A 212 -14.05 -23.15 -6.11
C GLY A 212 -13.82 -22.25 -7.35
N PRO A 213 -12.65 -22.35 -8.01
CA PRO A 213 -12.36 -21.55 -9.19
C PRO A 213 -13.18 -22.02 -10.39
N VAL A 214 -14.06 -21.15 -10.91
CA VAL A 214 -14.90 -21.41 -12.08
C VAL A 214 -14.34 -20.66 -13.29
N VAL A 215 -14.07 -21.35 -14.40
CA VAL A 215 -13.63 -20.71 -15.65
C VAL A 215 -14.78 -19.87 -16.22
N VAL A 216 -14.53 -18.59 -16.47
CA VAL A 216 -15.51 -17.65 -17.05
C VAL A 216 -15.21 -17.39 -18.53
N GLU A 217 -13.95 -17.09 -18.84
CA GLU A 217 -13.50 -16.81 -20.21
C GLU A 217 -12.14 -17.42 -20.48
N THR A 218 -11.87 -17.70 -21.75
CA THR A 218 -10.60 -18.25 -22.24
C THR A 218 -10.21 -17.58 -23.55
N PHE A 219 -8.93 -17.23 -23.68
CA PHE A 219 -8.37 -16.61 -24.87
C PHE A 219 -7.08 -17.32 -25.28
N VAL A 220 -7.04 -17.88 -26.48
CA VAL A 220 -5.83 -18.44 -27.08
C VAL A 220 -5.10 -17.34 -27.85
N MET A 221 -3.78 -17.23 -27.68
CA MET A 221 -2.96 -16.17 -28.26
C MET A 221 -1.75 -16.77 -28.99
N ASP A 222 -1.65 -16.45 -30.27
CA ASP A 222 -0.51 -16.83 -31.12
C ASP A 222 0.31 -15.58 -31.47
N ARG A 223 0.89 -14.94 -30.45
CA ARG A 223 1.77 -13.77 -30.63
C ARG A 223 3.18 -14.07 -30.14
N PRO A 224 4.22 -13.70 -30.90
CA PRO A 224 5.61 -13.90 -30.48
C PRO A 224 6.06 -12.88 -29.42
N ASP A 225 5.39 -11.73 -29.31
CA ASP A 225 5.79 -10.60 -28.45
C ASP A 225 5.95 -11.00 -26.98
N GLU A 226 6.85 -10.36 -26.24
CA GLU A 226 7.05 -10.66 -24.81
C GLU A 226 5.89 -10.06 -23.99
N VAL A 227 5.26 -10.84 -23.11
CA VAL A 227 4.24 -10.29 -22.20
C VAL A 227 4.94 -9.66 -21.00
N VAL A 228 4.72 -8.37 -20.82
CA VAL A 228 5.28 -7.60 -19.70
C VAL A 228 4.38 -7.78 -18.48
N ASP A 229 3.10 -7.45 -18.63
CA ASP A 229 2.14 -7.44 -17.55
C ASP A 229 0.71 -7.70 -18.04
N ILE A 230 -0.18 -8.02 -17.10
CA ILE A 230 -1.59 -8.23 -17.33
C ILE A 230 -2.39 -7.51 -16.25
N VAL A 231 -3.52 -6.94 -16.66
CA VAL A 231 -4.53 -6.35 -15.78
C VAL A 231 -5.92 -6.79 -16.23
N VAL A 232 -6.90 -6.67 -15.36
CA VAL A 232 -8.29 -7.03 -15.65
C VAL A 232 -9.21 -5.97 -15.08
N THR A 233 -10.20 -5.58 -15.88
CA THR A 233 -11.35 -4.78 -15.42
C THR A 233 -12.63 -5.45 -15.90
N GLY A 234 -13.44 -5.96 -14.97
CA GLY A 234 -14.56 -6.83 -15.26
C GLY A 234 -14.13 -8.09 -16.03
N LEU A 235 -14.75 -8.31 -17.19
CA LEU A 235 -14.40 -9.42 -18.10
C LEU A 235 -13.46 -8.98 -19.24
N LEU A 236 -12.83 -7.81 -19.11
CA LEU A 236 -11.91 -7.25 -20.09
C LEU A 236 -10.47 -7.35 -19.58
N PRO A 237 -9.73 -8.41 -19.93
CA PRO A 237 -8.30 -8.46 -19.69
C PRO A 237 -7.56 -7.56 -20.68
N ILE A 238 -6.59 -6.81 -20.17
CA ILE A 238 -5.67 -5.98 -20.95
C ILE A 238 -4.26 -6.49 -20.71
N LEU A 239 -3.53 -6.72 -21.79
CA LEU A 239 -2.15 -7.21 -21.77
C LEU A 239 -1.21 -6.15 -22.29
N LEU A 240 -0.09 -5.97 -21.59
CA LEU A 240 1.01 -5.14 -22.06
C LEU A 240 2.06 -6.04 -22.72
N PHE A 241 2.24 -5.87 -24.02
CA PHE A 241 3.27 -6.56 -24.79
C PHE A 241 4.48 -5.67 -25.02
N ARG A 242 5.66 -6.28 -25.04
CA ARG A 242 6.92 -5.70 -25.45
C ARG A 242 7.36 -6.35 -26.75
N ARG A 243 7.48 -5.53 -27.80
CA ARG A 243 7.91 -5.93 -29.13
C ARG A 243 9.24 -5.27 -29.46
N ILE A 244 10.25 -6.08 -29.75
CA ILE A 244 11.54 -5.62 -30.26
C ILE A 244 11.39 -5.46 -31.78
N VAL A 245 11.51 -4.25 -32.28
CA VAL A 245 11.42 -3.93 -33.70
C VAL A 245 12.83 -3.67 -34.21
N GLU A 246 13.26 -4.45 -35.21
CA GLU A 246 14.55 -4.23 -35.88
C GLU A 246 14.64 -2.77 -36.36
N ASN A 247 15.73 -2.08 -36.03
CA ASN A 247 16.03 -0.67 -36.33
C ASN A 247 15.26 0.40 -35.54
N TYR A 248 14.11 0.09 -34.92
CA TYR A 248 13.30 1.07 -34.17
C TYR A 248 13.35 0.91 -32.65
N GLY A 249 14.05 -0.12 -32.15
CA GLY A 249 14.24 -0.35 -30.73
C GLY A 249 13.09 -1.14 -30.09
N VAL A 250 12.69 -0.74 -28.89
CA VAL A 250 11.65 -1.42 -28.10
C VAL A 250 10.35 -0.64 -28.23
N SER A 251 9.26 -1.33 -28.60
CA SER A 251 7.90 -0.78 -28.58
C SER A 251 7.03 -1.55 -27.60
N TYR A 252 6.03 -0.88 -27.04
CA TYR A 252 5.06 -1.50 -26.14
C TYR A 252 3.66 -1.38 -26.74
N HIS A 253 2.83 -2.41 -26.55
CA HIS A 253 1.48 -2.48 -27.09
C HIS A 253 0.51 -2.89 -25.99
N CYS A 254 -0.54 -2.10 -25.79
CA CYS A 254 -1.65 -2.48 -24.92
C CYS A 254 -2.71 -3.18 -25.79
N VAL A 255 -3.09 -4.40 -25.41
CA VAL A 255 -4.04 -5.21 -26.18
C VAL A 255 -5.17 -5.65 -25.27
N SER A 256 -6.39 -5.24 -25.59
CA SER A 256 -7.59 -5.70 -24.91
C SER A 256 -8.13 -6.95 -25.61
N TYR A 257 -8.66 -7.91 -24.83
CA TYR A 257 -9.29 -9.11 -25.37
C TYR A 257 -10.73 -9.18 -24.90
N LYS A 258 -11.66 -9.35 -25.86
CA LYS A 258 -13.08 -9.46 -25.58
C LYS A 258 -13.68 -10.59 -26.41
N ASN A 259 -14.48 -11.43 -25.77
CA ASN A 259 -15.30 -12.41 -26.49
C ASN A 259 -16.66 -11.76 -26.80
N GLU A 260 -17.04 -11.77 -28.07
CA GLU A 260 -18.39 -11.43 -28.50
C GLU A 260 -19.19 -12.71 -28.74
N SER A 261 -20.28 -12.85 -27.99
CA SER A 261 -21.32 -13.82 -28.31
C SER A 261 -22.19 -13.24 -29.42
N ASP A 262 -22.11 -13.84 -30.61
CA ASP A 262 -23.09 -13.58 -31.66
C ASP A 262 -24.33 -14.42 -31.34
N GLU A 263 -25.50 -13.79 -31.10
CA GLU A 263 -26.74 -14.52 -30.81
C GLU A 263 -27.12 -15.51 -31.94
N MET A 264 -26.61 -15.29 -33.15
CA MET A 264 -26.92 -16.10 -34.33
C MET A 264 -25.87 -17.20 -34.58
N ALA A 265 -24.66 -17.10 -34.03
CA ALA A 265 -23.59 -18.08 -34.25
C ALA A 265 -23.14 -18.71 -32.92
N PRO A 266 -23.12 -20.05 -32.81
CA PRO A 266 -22.69 -20.73 -31.59
C PRO A 266 -21.20 -20.52 -31.28
N GLU A 267 -20.42 -20.00 -32.23
CA GLU A 267 -19.00 -19.72 -32.07
C GLU A 267 -18.79 -18.32 -31.48
N LYS A 268 -18.12 -18.26 -30.32
CA LYS A 268 -17.66 -16.99 -29.73
C LYS A 268 -16.63 -16.34 -30.66
N ARG A 269 -16.89 -15.12 -31.14
CA ARG A 269 -15.90 -14.34 -31.90
C ARG A 269 -14.97 -13.61 -30.94
N LYS A 270 -13.68 -13.59 -31.27
CA LYS A 270 -12.67 -12.89 -30.47
C LYS A 270 -12.41 -11.52 -31.08
N ILE A 271 -12.72 -10.45 -30.34
CA ILE A 271 -12.28 -9.10 -30.67
C ILE A 271 -10.95 -8.82 -29.98
N ILE A 272 -10.04 -8.23 -30.74
CA ILE A 272 -8.72 -7.79 -30.29
C ILE A 272 -8.63 -6.31 -30.67
N GLU A 273 -8.58 -5.44 -29.67
CA GLU A 273 -8.25 -4.02 -29.87
C GLU A 273 -6.79 -3.83 -29.43
N GLU A 274 -5.98 -3.21 -30.28
CA GLU A 274 -4.55 -3.03 -30.06
C GLU A 274 -4.18 -1.56 -30.19
N GLU A 275 -3.46 -1.04 -29.20
CA GLU A 275 -2.88 0.29 -29.21
C GLU A 275 -1.37 0.22 -29.05
N ALA A 276 -0.66 0.88 -29.96
CA ALA A 276 0.78 1.04 -29.85
C ALA A 276 1.11 2.24 -28.96
N ILE A 277 1.95 2.04 -27.96
CA ILE A 277 2.50 3.12 -27.14
C ILE A 277 3.59 3.82 -27.97
N PRO A 278 3.48 5.13 -28.25
CA PRO A 278 4.45 5.83 -29.08
C PRO A 278 5.86 5.75 -28.49
N THR A 279 6.83 5.23 -29.26
CA THR A 279 8.23 5.08 -28.81
C THR A 279 8.85 6.40 -28.35
N ALA A 280 8.41 7.54 -28.92
CA ALA A 280 8.86 8.88 -28.55
C ALA A 280 8.56 9.25 -27.08
N MET A 281 7.70 8.52 -26.39
CA MET A 281 7.42 8.75 -24.97
C MET A 281 8.46 8.17 -24.03
N LEU A 282 9.28 7.22 -24.48
CA LEU A 282 10.17 6.47 -23.61
C LEU A 282 11.59 6.99 -23.77
N GLU A 283 12.29 7.21 -22.65
CA GLU A 283 13.75 7.36 -22.75
C GLU A 283 14.38 6.04 -23.26
N PRO A 284 15.53 6.08 -23.95
CA PRO A 284 16.19 4.90 -24.51
C PRO A 284 16.43 3.75 -23.51
N ASN A 285 16.56 4.07 -22.22
CA ASN A 285 16.82 3.11 -21.14
C ASN A 285 15.59 2.81 -20.27
N GLU A 286 14.46 3.44 -20.55
CA GLU A 286 13.25 3.30 -19.76
C GLU A 286 12.51 2.01 -20.11
N ARG A 287 12.19 1.23 -19.09
CA ARG A 287 11.48 -0.06 -19.24
C ARG A 287 10.20 -0.03 -18.45
N ILE A 288 9.08 -0.20 -19.15
CA ILE A 288 7.78 -0.43 -18.54
C ILE A 288 7.78 -1.84 -17.97
N ALA A 289 7.35 -1.97 -16.72
CA ALA A 289 7.31 -3.26 -16.02
C ALA A 289 5.93 -3.64 -15.55
N SER A 290 5.03 -2.68 -15.37
CA SER A 290 3.67 -2.97 -14.97
C SER A 290 2.66 -1.97 -15.51
N LEU A 291 1.41 -2.38 -15.41
CA LEU A 291 0.21 -1.71 -15.87
C LEU A 291 -0.78 -1.67 -14.72
N SER A 292 -1.59 -0.62 -14.58
CA SER A 292 -2.77 -0.63 -13.71
C SER A 292 -3.95 0.04 -14.40
N ILE A 293 -5.17 -0.34 -14.02
CA ILE A 293 -6.41 0.33 -14.44
C ILE A 293 -7.01 1.00 -13.21
N HIS A 294 -7.41 2.25 -13.36
CA HIS A 294 -8.09 3.03 -12.32
C HIS A 294 -9.62 2.99 -12.48
N GLU A 295 -10.35 3.49 -11.49
CA GLU A 295 -11.83 3.46 -11.45
C GLU A 295 -12.48 4.19 -12.64
N ASP A 296 -11.80 5.20 -13.19
CA ASP A 296 -12.19 5.95 -14.38
C ASP A 296 -11.88 5.20 -15.70
N ASN A 297 -11.38 3.96 -15.61
CA ASN A 297 -10.82 3.17 -16.70
C ASN A 297 -9.55 3.76 -17.33
N SER A 298 -8.90 4.71 -16.66
CA SER A 298 -7.61 5.19 -17.12
C SER A 298 -6.54 4.11 -16.94
N ILE A 299 -5.67 3.99 -17.93
CA ILE A 299 -4.59 3.01 -17.96
C ILE A 299 -3.30 3.71 -17.56
N HIS A 300 -2.64 3.18 -16.53
CA HIS A 300 -1.40 3.72 -15.98
C HIS A 300 -0.24 2.78 -16.28
N LEU A 301 0.82 3.31 -16.90
CA LEU A 301 2.05 2.56 -17.20
C LEU A 301 3.13 2.90 -16.19
N TYR A 302 3.73 1.87 -15.59
CA TYR A 302 4.75 2.04 -14.55
C TYR A 302 6.11 1.56 -15.05
N PRO A 303 7.17 2.33 -14.82
CA PRO A 303 8.52 1.88 -15.08
C PRO A 303 8.94 0.84 -14.03
N SER A 304 9.88 -0.04 -14.39
CA SER A 304 10.46 -1.07 -13.50
C SER A 304 11.01 -0.58 -12.17
N THR A 305 11.32 0.70 -12.08
CA THR A 305 12.16 1.24 -11.02
C THR A 305 11.43 2.23 -10.11
N LEU A 306 10.29 2.79 -10.54
CA LEU A 306 9.50 3.75 -9.77
C LEU A 306 8.06 3.25 -9.60
N PRO A 307 7.44 3.50 -8.43
CA PRO A 307 6.08 3.09 -8.13
C PRO A 307 5.03 4.13 -8.57
N PHE A 308 5.33 4.94 -9.58
CA PHE A 308 4.41 5.97 -10.10
C PHE A 308 4.18 5.78 -11.59
N PRO A 309 2.98 6.13 -12.09
CA PRO A 309 2.71 6.11 -13.51
C PRO A 309 3.62 7.10 -14.22
N MET A 310 4.29 6.60 -15.26
CA MET A 310 5.05 7.41 -16.21
C MET A 310 4.13 7.95 -17.31
N ALA A 311 3.11 7.20 -17.70
CA ALA A 311 2.14 7.59 -18.71
C ALA A 311 0.72 7.17 -18.31
N THR A 312 -0.25 7.98 -18.71
CA THR A 312 -1.68 7.75 -18.49
C THR A 312 -2.43 7.79 -19.82
N PHE A 313 -3.41 6.90 -19.98
CA PHE A 313 -4.39 6.90 -21.07
C PHE A 313 -5.76 7.08 -20.44
N ASP A 314 -6.56 8.04 -20.92
CA ASP A 314 -7.85 8.39 -20.31
C ASP A 314 -8.91 7.30 -20.44
N SER A 315 -8.75 6.36 -21.37
CA SER A 315 -9.67 5.23 -21.54
C SER A 315 -9.00 4.07 -22.28
N VAL A 316 -9.70 2.94 -22.31
CA VAL A 316 -9.37 1.79 -23.17
C VAL A 316 -9.16 2.29 -24.60
N PRO A 317 -8.10 1.83 -25.29
CA PRO A 317 -7.66 2.31 -26.59
C PRO A 317 -8.73 2.79 -27.57
N GLY A 318 -8.78 4.10 -27.79
CA GLY A 318 -9.52 4.73 -28.88
C GLY A 318 -8.55 5.49 -29.80
N PRO A 319 -8.74 5.48 -31.12
CA PRO A 319 -7.85 6.21 -32.02
C PRO A 319 -7.97 7.72 -31.80
N GLY A 320 -6.96 8.36 -31.21
CA GLY A 320 -6.75 9.80 -31.40
C GLY A 320 -6.18 10.64 -30.25
N ILE A 321 -6.13 10.15 -29.01
CA ILE A 321 -5.57 10.94 -27.90
C ILE A 321 -4.19 10.41 -27.54
N PRO A 322 -3.11 11.18 -27.76
CA PRO A 322 -1.78 10.74 -27.38
C PRO A 322 -1.71 10.60 -25.85
N PRO A 323 -1.14 9.51 -25.32
CA PRO A 323 -0.92 9.37 -23.88
C PRO A 323 -0.12 10.53 -23.28
N GLU A 324 -0.52 10.93 -22.08
CA GLU A 324 0.13 12.02 -21.35
C GLU A 324 1.34 11.48 -20.57
N ARG A 325 2.54 11.96 -20.89
CA ARG A 325 3.76 11.62 -20.13
C ARG A 325 3.86 12.50 -18.89
N ARG A 326 3.99 11.87 -17.71
CA ARG A 326 4.20 12.55 -16.44
C ARG A 326 5.70 12.80 -16.23
N ARG A 327 6.08 14.05 -15.95
CA ARG A 327 7.47 14.38 -15.57
C ARG A 327 7.74 13.84 -14.16
N THR A 328 8.86 13.13 -14.01
CA THR A 328 9.29 12.56 -12.73
C THR A 328 10.38 13.37 -12.04
N SER A 329 10.91 14.40 -12.70
CA SER A 329 11.85 15.37 -12.13
C SER A 329 11.11 16.47 -11.38
N LEU A 330 11.64 16.84 -10.21
CA LEU A 330 11.09 17.91 -9.37
C LEU A 330 12.04 19.12 -9.37
N PRO A 331 11.53 20.34 -9.56
CA PRO A 331 12.35 21.54 -9.48
C PRO A 331 12.78 21.81 -8.03
N LEU A 332 13.86 22.58 -7.83
CA LEU A 332 14.27 23.04 -6.50
C LEU A 332 13.31 24.06 -5.87
N LEU A 333 12.43 24.66 -6.69
CA LEU A 333 11.48 25.69 -6.27
C LEU A 333 10.52 25.17 -5.19
N ASP A 334 10.27 25.96 -4.16
CA ASP A 334 9.35 25.58 -3.08
C ASP A 334 7.90 25.44 -3.57
N VAL A 335 7.52 26.21 -4.60
CA VAL A 335 6.23 26.12 -5.30
C VAL A 335 6.46 26.04 -6.79
N PHE A 336 5.76 25.14 -7.45
CA PHE A 336 5.80 25.02 -8.91
C PHE A 336 4.44 24.56 -9.45
N SER A 337 4.11 25.00 -10.66
CA SER A 337 2.89 24.59 -11.35
C SER A 337 3.19 23.43 -12.29
N SER A 338 2.46 22.34 -12.16
CA SER A 338 2.56 21.20 -13.07
C SER A 338 1.29 20.36 -13.07
N VAL A 339 1.16 19.50 -14.08
CA VAL A 339 0.16 18.42 -14.07
C VAL A 339 0.30 17.61 -12.78
N PRO A 340 -0.79 17.13 -12.16
CA PRO A 340 -0.69 16.42 -10.90
C PRO A 340 0.24 15.20 -10.97
N ILE A 341 1.28 15.20 -10.14
CA ILE A 341 2.31 14.14 -10.09
C ILE A 341 2.22 13.34 -8.79
N GLY A 342 2.67 12.09 -8.83
CA GLY A 342 2.69 11.20 -7.66
C GLY A 342 1.36 10.49 -7.35
N ARG A 343 1.36 9.71 -6.26
CA ARG A 343 0.21 8.93 -5.77
C ARG A 343 -0.61 9.77 -4.78
N PRO A 344 -1.91 10.02 -5.01
CA PRO A 344 -2.74 10.70 -4.03
C PRO A 344 -2.85 9.87 -2.74
N LEU A 345 -2.77 10.56 -1.61
CA LEU A 345 -2.83 9.98 -0.27
C LEU A 345 -4.11 10.40 0.47
N SER A 346 -4.43 11.70 0.43
CA SER A 346 -5.61 12.26 1.07
C SER A 346 -6.05 13.54 0.36
N LEU A 347 -7.36 13.81 0.43
CA LEU A 347 -8.01 15.02 -0.07
C LEU A 347 -8.60 15.78 1.12
N PHE A 348 -8.48 17.10 1.09
CA PHE A 348 -9.18 17.97 2.01
C PHE A 348 -9.76 19.15 1.24
N HIS A 349 -11.07 19.33 1.38
CA HIS A 349 -11.83 20.41 0.77
C HIS A 349 -12.23 21.40 1.85
N ARG A 350 -11.95 22.70 1.63
CA ARG A 350 -12.44 23.78 2.50
C ARG A 350 -13.36 24.70 1.73
N HIS A 351 -14.58 24.84 2.24
CA HIS A 351 -15.59 25.70 1.65
C HIS A 351 -15.40 27.17 2.04
N GLN A 352 -15.71 28.06 1.10
CA GLN A 352 -15.90 29.50 1.34
C GLN A 352 -14.76 30.14 2.12
N VAL A 353 -13.52 29.83 1.74
CA VAL A 353 -12.37 30.56 2.26
C VAL A 353 -12.52 32.00 1.78
N GLN A 354 -12.55 32.94 2.71
CA GLN A 354 -12.59 34.38 2.46
C GLN A 354 -11.30 34.95 3.04
N SER A 355 -10.35 35.24 2.17
CA SER A 355 -9.05 35.82 2.56
C SER A 355 -8.71 36.90 1.56
N ASP A 356 -8.56 38.13 2.04
CA ASP A 356 -8.26 39.28 1.17
C ASP A 356 -6.96 39.08 0.38
N ASP A 357 -5.99 38.37 0.97
CA ASP A 357 -4.72 38.03 0.31
C ASP A 357 -4.87 36.97 -0.79
N PHE A 358 -5.93 36.15 -0.71
CA PHE A 358 -6.12 34.96 -1.54
C PHE A 358 -7.05 35.18 -2.72
N ASN A 359 -8.18 35.84 -2.46
CA ASN A 359 -9.31 35.92 -3.38
C ASN A 359 -10.03 37.27 -3.34
N ASP A 360 -9.32 38.33 -2.94
CA ASP A 360 -9.88 39.68 -2.82
C ASP A 360 -11.14 39.72 -1.92
N GLY A 361 -11.25 38.77 -0.98
CA GLY A 361 -12.40 38.58 -0.09
C GLY A 361 -13.57 37.78 -0.67
N GLU A 362 -13.52 37.37 -1.94
CA GLU A 362 -14.58 36.61 -2.60
C GLU A 362 -14.59 35.14 -2.16
N PRO A 363 -15.71 34.57 -1.70
CA PRO A 363 -15.75 33.20 -1.18
C PRO A 363 -15.32 32.17 -2.23
N THR A 364 -14.21 31.49 -1.99
CA THR A 364 -13.64 30.49 -2.90
C THR A 364 -13.51 29.14 -2.19
N CYS A 365 -13.74 28.05 -2.91
CA CYS A 365 -13.46 26.71 -2.38
C CYS A 365 -12.04 26.27 -2.74
N ILE A 366 -11.38 25.61 -1.80
CA ILE A 366 -10.00 25.14 -1.96
C ILE A 366 -9.97 23.63 -1.78
N ASP A 367 -9.49 22.93 -2.80
CA ASP A 367 -9.14 21.53 -2.75
C ASP A 367 -7.65 21.36 -2.56
N THR A 368 -7.28 20.58 -1.56
CA THR A 368 -5.89 20.27 -1.26
C THR A 368 -5.68 18.77 -1.27
N VAL A 369 -4.73 18.32 -2.09
CA VAL A 369 -4.41 16.90 -2.23
C VAL A 369 -3.00 16.67 -1.72
N LEU A 370 -2.86 15.77 -0.76
CA LEU A 370 -1.57 15.27 -0.34
C LEU A 370 -1.15 14.14 -1.27
N ARG A 371 0.05 14.22 -1.84
CA ARG A 371 0.58 13.25 -2.80
C ARG A 371 1.95 12.75 -2.37
N LEU A 372 2.20 11.46 -2.52
CA LEU A 372 3.54 10.89 -2.42
C LEU A 372 4.23 10.97 -3.78
N MET A 373 5.44 11.51 -3.82
CA MET A 373 6.27 11.58 -5.02
C MET A 373 7.67 11.03 -4.72
N ILE A 374 8.25 10.25 -5.63
CA ILE A 374 9.68 9.89 -5.59
C ILE A 374 10.32 10.49 -6.83
N ALA A 375 11.21 11.44 -6.59
CA ALA A 375 11.90 12.17 -7.62
C ALA A 375 13.32 11.65 -7.78
N ARG A 376 13.71 11.47 -9.05
CA ARG A 376 15.11 11.25 -9.40
C ARG A 376 15.67 12.55 -9.94
N GLY A 377 16.92 12.83 -9.61
CA GLY A 377 17.67 13.84 -10.33
C GLY A 377 17.68 13.47 -11.81
N ASP A 378 17.56 14.44 -12.70
CA ASP A 378 17.73 14.16 -14.12
C ASP A 378 19.18 14.46 -14.49
N PRO A 379 20.05 13.46 -14.72
CA PRO A 379 21.45 13.68 -15.05
C PRO A 379 21.60 14.31 -16.44
N SER A 380 20.57 14.24 -17.28
CA SER A 380 20.55 14.81 -18.62
C SER A 380 19.94 16.21 -18.67
N ASN A 381 19.36 16.69 -17.56
CA ASN A 381 18.76 18.00 -17.55
C ASN A 381 19.84 19.07 -17.66
N LEU A 382 19.86 19.74 -18.81
CA LEU A 382 20.72 20.87 -19.10
C LEU A 382 20.24 22.16 -18.40
N ASP A 383 19.06 22.12 -17.77
CA ASP A 383 18.58 23.26 -16.99
C ASP A 383 19.53 23.54 -15.82
N PRO A 384 19.89 24.81 -15.58
CA PRO A 384 20.80 25.21 -14.51
C PRO A 384 20.18 25.06 -13.11
N VAL A 385 18.91 24.70 -13.01
CA VAL A 385 18.19 24.58 -11.74
C VAL A 385 18.37 23.17 -11.19
N PRO A 386 18.94 22.99 -9.98
CA PRO A 386 19.06 21.68 -9.36
C PRO A 386 17.68 21.01 -9.26
N SER A 387 17.64 19.69 -9.38
CA SER A 387 16.41 18.92 -9.11
C SER A 387 16.46 18.29 -7.73
N ARG A 388 15.33 18.25 -7.03
CA ARG A 388 15.24 17.50 -5.77
C ARG A 388 15.23 16.01 -6.07
N THR A 389 16.05 15.25 -5.34
CA THR A 389 16.12 13.79 -5.41
C THR A 389 15.72 13.22 -4.06
N GLY A 390 14.83 12.23 -4.04
CA GLY A 390 14.33 11.65 -2.79
C GLY A 390 12.85 11.27 -2.89
N ALA A 391 12.21 11.03 -1.74
CA ALA A 391 10.76 10.96 -1.68
C ALA A 391 10.18 12.09 -0.84
N PHE A 392 9.12 12.67 -1.36
CA PHE A 392 8.51 13.87 -0.83
C PHE A 392 7.01 13.69 -0.72
N LEU A 393 6.43 14.36 0.26
CA LEU A 393 5.01 14.66 0.27
C LEU A 393 4.82 16.03 -0.38
N LEU A 394 3.97 16.05 -1.40
CA LEU A 394 3.57 17.26 -2.10
C LEU A 394 2.14 17.60 -1.71
N LYS A 395 1.88 18.88 -1.45
CA LYS A 395 0.54 19.43 -1.35
C LYS A 395 0.20 20.08 -2.68
N SER A 396 -0.74 19.49 -3.41
CA SER A 396 -1.32 20.08 -4.62
C SER A 396 -2.52 20.92 -4.21
N ILE A 397 -2.60 22.15 -4.70
CA ILE A 397 -3.68 23.07 -4.36
C ILE A 397 -4.47 23.41 -5.63
N HIS A 398 -5.78 23.31 -5.53
CA HIS A 398 -6.71 23.67 -6.58
C HIS A 398 -7.81 24.60 -6.06
N TYR A 399 -8.20 25.55 -6.90
CA TYR A 399 -9.11 26.63 -6.53
C TYR A 399 -10.30 26.64 -7.47
N HIS A 400 -11.49 26.71 -6.89
CA HIS A 400 -12.73 26.75 -7.64
C HIS A 400 -13.67 27.83 -7.10
N ALA A 401 -14.27 28.57 -8.03
CA ALA A 401 -15.32 29.53 -7.72
C ALA A 401 -16.60 28.83 -7.20
N LEU A 402 -16.83 27.58 -7.61
CA LEU A 402 -17.97 26.76 -7.19
C LEU A 402 -17.51 25.57 -6.36
N CYS A 403 -18.34 25.19 -5.40
CA CYS A 403 -18.15 23.99 -4.60
C CYS A 403 -18.57 22.76 -5.40
N GLU A 404 -17.62 22.08 -6.04
CA GLU A 404 -17.87 20.85 -6.81
C GLU A 404 -17.14 19.66 -6.16
N PRO A 405 -17.65 18.42 -6.31
CA PRO A 405 -16.92 17.24 -5.88
C PRO A 405 -15.55 17.15 -6.58
N PHE A 406 -14.48 17.07 -5.80
CA PHE A 406 -13.14 16.88 -6.34
C PHE A 406 -12.82 15.38 -6.49
N ASP A 407 -12.49 14.97 -7.71
CA ASP A 407 -12.14 13.59 -8.04
C ASP A 407 -10.61 13.44 -8.14
N LEU A 408 -10.02 12.67 -7.23
CA LEU A 408 -8.58 12.42 -7.20
C LEU A 408 -8.02 11.78 -8.48
N ASN A 409 -8.88 11.12 -9.27
CA ASN A 409 -8.49 10.46 -10.52
C ASN A 409 -8.54 11.41 -11.73
N THR A 410 -9.34 12.47 -11.66
CA THR A 410 -9.45 13.46 -12.74
C THR A 410 -8.16 14.28 -12.88
N VAL A 411 -7.69 14.44 -14.12
CA VAL A 411 -6.56 15.31 -14.45
C VAL A 411 -7.04 16.76 -14.50
N TYR A 412 -6.82 17.48 -13.41
CA TYR A 412 -7.10 18.91 -13.33
C TYR A 412 -6.02 19.76 -14.03
N PRO A 413 -6.33 21.02 -14.40
CA PRO A 413 -5.37 22.01 -14.88
C PRO A 413 -4.11 22.09 -13.98
N PRO A 414 -3.00 22.70 -14.44
CA PRO A 414 -1.77 22.76 -13.66
C PRO A 414 -2.05 23.30 -12.26
N SER A 415 -1.85 22.43 -11.27
CA SER A 415 -2.02 22.75 -9.85
C SER A 415 -0.69 23.26 -9.31
N SER A 416 -0.77 24.13 -8.31
CA SER A 416 0.40 24.54 -7.56
C SER A 416 0.78 23.41 -6.60
N HIS A 417 2.01 22.93 -6.70
CA HIS A 417 2.58 21.89 -5.84
C HIS A 417 3.57 22.50 -4.87
N ILE A 418 3.53 22.03 -3.63
CA ILE A 418 4.37 22.53 -2.54
C ILE A 418 4.95 21.37 -1.77
N PHE A 419 6.23 21.43 -1.47
CA PHE A 419 6.89 20.45 -0.61
C PHE A 419 6.45 20.63 0.83
N VAL A 420 5.74 19.64 1.39
CA VAL A 420 5.31 19.70 2.80
C VAL A 420 6.08 18.75 3.69
N ALA A 421 6.62 17.66 3.13
CA ALA A 421 7.53 16.78 3.86
C ALA A 421 8.53 16.05 2.96
N GLU A 422 9.64 15.61 3.55
CA GLU A 422 10.60 14.69 2.98
C GLU A 422 10.63 13.38 3.78
N LEU A 423 10.58 12.25 3.08
CA LEU A 423 10.76 10.92 3.66
C LEU A 423 12.25 10.60 3.67
N VAL A 424 12.93 10.99 4.76
CA VAL A 424 14.38 10.89 4.85
C VAL A 424 14.87 9.44 4.91
N ASN A 425 16.17 9.24 4.70
CA ASN A 425 16.84 7.93 4.75
C ASN A 425 16.36 6.92 3.68
N LEU A 426 15.76 7.37 2.58
CA LEU A 426 15.73 6.56 1.37
C LEU A 426 17.16 6.36 0.82
N PRO A 427 17.43 5.28 0.06
CA PRO A 427 18.73 5.10 -0.54
C PRO A 427 19.07 6.32 -1.41
N GLY A 428 20.17 6.99 -1.08
CA GLY A 428 20.54 8.27 -1.70
C GLY A 428 20.77 8.18 -3.20
N ASP A 429 21.13 6.99 -3.69
CA ASP A 429 21.23 6.72 -5.12
C ASP A 429 19.96 6.03 -5.63
N LEU A 430 18.98 6.85 -6.01
CA LEU A 430 17.76 6.39 -6.69
C LEU A 430 18.01 6.00 -8.15
N HIS A 431 19.19 6.25 -8.71
CA HIS A 431 19.56 5.80 -10.06
C HIS A 431 20.04 4.35 -10.07
N ASN A 432 20.66 3.89 -8.99
CA ASN A 432 21.14 2.53 -8.83
C ASN A 432 20.18 1.67 -8.01
N LEU A 433 18.89 1.78 -8.31
CA LEU A 433 17.90 0.88 -7.74
C LEU A 433 18.01 -0.50 -8.38
N SER A 434 17.67 -1.51 -7.60
CA SER A 434 17.60 -2.87 -8.11
C SER A 434 16.60 -3.02 -9.25
N THR A 435 16.71 -4.11 -10.01
CA THR A 435 15.75 -4.46 -11.07
C THR A 435 14.33 -4.70 -10.55
N LEU A 436 14.14 -4.87 -9.23
CA LEU A 436 12.82 -4.95 -8.60
C LEU A 436 12.20 -3.57 -8.33
N GLY A 437 13.00 -2.50 -8.43
CA GLY A 437 12.60 -1.14 -8.11
C GLY A 437 12.33 -0.93 -6.62
N LEU A 438 11.60 0.13 -6.31
CA LEU A 438 11.02 0.36 -4.99
C LEU A 438 9.63 -0.27 -4.92
N LYS A 439 9.30 -0.89 -3.79
CA LYS A 439 7.92 -1.31 -3.49
C LYS A 439 7.32 -0.34 -2.49
N VAL A 440 6.13 0.18 -2.78
CA VAL A 440 5.47 1.17 -1.91
C VAL A 440 4.09 0.66 -1.55
N ALA A 441 3.80 0.65 -0.26
CA ALA A 441 2.46 0.45 0.27
C ALA A 441 2.06 1.69 1.08
N VAL A 442 0.78 2.03 1.04
CA VAL A 442 0.19 3.12 1.81
C VAL A 442 -0.93 2.52 2.65
N SER A 443 -1.01 2.86 3.94
CA SER A 443 -2.11 2.36 4.77
C SER A 443 -3.46 2.98 4.36
N ALA A 444 -4.56 2.35 4.77
CA ALA A 444 -5.91 2.73 4.34
C ALA A 444 -6.26 4.21 4.61
N SER A 445 -5.81 4.77 5.73
CA SER A 445 -5.99 6.20 6.07
C SER A 445 -4.76 7.05 5.74
N ALA A 446 -3.80 6.49 5.02
CA ALA A 446 -2.52 7.11 4.66
C ALA A 446 -1.72 7.69 5.85
N HIS A 447 -1.90 7.18 7.08
CA HIS A 447 -1.04 7.54 8.20
C HIS A 447 0.33 6.83 8.14
N ARG A 448 0.47 5.88 7.22
CA ARG A 448 1.70 5.12 7.01
C ARG A 448 2.04 5.03 5.54
N ILE A 449 3.33 5.16 5.27
CA ILE A 449 3.92 4.82 3.99
C ILE A 449 5.03 3.82 4.29
N ALA A 450 4.99 2.67 3.62
CA ALA A 450 6.06 1.69 3.67
C ALA A 450 6.76 1.67 2.31
N ILE A 451 8.09 1.77 2.33
CA ILE A 451 8.92 1.65 1.13
C ILE A 451 9.94 0.54 1.36
N ALA A 452 9.93 -0.47 0.49
CA ALA A 452 11.01 -1.44 0.40
C ALA A 452 11.99 -1.04 -0.69
N SER A 453 13.28 -1.10 -0.35
CA SER A 453 14.39 -1.11 -1.30
C SER A 453 15.18 -2.40 -1.09
N TRP A 454 15.07 -3.32 -2.05
CA TRP A 454 15.66 -4.66 -1.98
C TRP A 454 15.25 -5.45 -0.74
N LYS A 455 16.07 -5.46 0.32
CA LYS A 455 15.85 -6.22 1.57
C LYS A 455 15.41 -5.39 2.77
N THR A 456 15.45 -4.07 2.60
CA THR A 456 15.19 -3.11 3.66
C THR A 456 13.79 -2.56 3.50
N VAL A 457 12.97 -2.69 4.54
CA VAL A 457 11.61 -2.13 4.59
C VAL A 457 11.61 -1.00 5.60
N LYS A 458 11.28 0.20 5.14
CA LYS A 458 11.15 1.39 5.99
C LYS A 458 9.71 1.84 6.04
N VAL A 459 9.24 2.24 7.21
CA VAL A 459 7.89 2.75 7.42
C VAL A 459 7.97 4.16 7.99
N TRP A 460 7.34 5.10 7.30
CA TRP A 460 7.17 6.47 7.76
C TRP A 460 5.79 6.61 8.37
N SER A 461 5.73 7.32 9.49
CA SER A 461 4.48 7.81 10.03
C SER A 461 4.20 9.20 9.50
N LEU A 462 2.95 9.45 9.19
CA LEU A 462 2.43 10.78 8.94
C LEU A 462 1.00 10.91 9.44
N ASP A 463 0.50 12.12 9.41
CA ASP A 463 -0.86 12.52 9.73
C ASP A 463 -1.28 13.43 8.57
N PRO A 464 -2.09 12.93 7.61
CA PRO A 464 -2.47 13.72 6.44
C PRO A 464 -3.17 15.01 6.81
N ASP A 465 -4.00 15.01 7.86
CA ASP A 465 -4.74 16.20 8.29
C ASP A 465 -3.78 17.26 8.82
N ALA A 466 -2.64 16.88 9.41
CA ALA A 466 -1.60 17.84 9.80
C ALA A 466 -1.05 18.63 8.60
N PHE A 467 -1.04 18.06 7.41
CA PHE A 467 -0.56 18.71 6.18
C PHE A 467 -1.66 19.41 5.39
N LEU A 468 -2.93 19.09 5.65
CA LEU A 468 -4.06 19.53 4.85
C LEU A 468 -4.96 20.53 5.60
N ASP A 469 -5.25 20.26 6.86
CA ASP A 469 -6.10 21.08 7.72
C ASP A 469 -5.26 22.05 8.57
N GLN A 470 -5.50 23.34 8.36
CA GLN A 470 -4.87 24.43 9.10
C GLN A 470 -5.14 24.35 10.60
N ASP A 471 -6.39 24.15 11.01
CA ASP A 471 -6.80 24.24 12.42
C ASP A 471 -6.15 23.10 13.20
N TYR A 472 -6.08 21.92 12.56
CA TYR A 472 -5.40 20.76 13.09
C TYR A 472 -3.86 20.92 13.11
N SER A 473 -3.27 21.48 12.05
CA SER A 473 -1.83 21.76 11.93
C SER A 473 -1.32 22.71 13.02
N LEU A 474 -2.07 23.80 13.29
CA LEU A 474 -1.62 24.91 14.13
C LEU A 474 -1.81 24.68 15.64
N ARG A 475 -2.53 23.62 16.06
CA ARG A 475 -2.76 23.28 17.47
C ARG A 475 -3.29 24.43 18.35
N GLY A 476 -4.03 25.38 17.76
CA GLY A 476 -4.54 26.57 18.45
C GLY A 476 -3.48 27.61 18.82
N GLY A 477 -2.26 27.52 18.27
CA GLY A 477 -1.27 28.60 18.33
C GLY A 477 -1.73 29.81 17.50
N GLU A 478 -1.20 31.01 17.82
CA GLU A 478 -1.43 32.19 16.98
C GLU A 478 -0.95 31.88 15.55
N GLY A 479 -1.90 31.94 14.62
CA GLY A 479 -1.71 31.47 13.26
C GLY A 479 -0.63 32.26 12.55
N VAL A 480 0.13 31.58 11.69
CA VAL A 480 0.97 32.27 10.71
C VAL A 480 0.04 33.22 9.93
N PRO A 481 0.38 34.51 9.76
CA PRO A 481 -0.51 35.46 9.10
C PRO A 481 -0.96 34.99 7.71
N GLY A 482 -2.25 35.15 7.42
CA GLY A 482 -2.83 34.97 6.09
C GLY A 482 -2.77 33.55 5.51
N ASP A 483 -2.64 33.49 4.18
CA ASP A 483 -2.72 32.27 3.36
C ASP A 483 -1.58 31.29 3.57
N TYR A 484 -0.53 31.72 4.26
CA TYR A 484 0.66 30.91 4.50
C TYR A 484 0.31 29.58 5.18
N SER A 485 -0.70 29.59 6.05
CA SER A 485 -1.18 28.39 6.74
C SER A 485 -1.84 27.34 5.83
N TYR A 486 -2.42 27.77 4.71
CA TYR A 486 -3.00 26.89 3.69
C TYR A 486 -1.94 26.37 2.72
N ILE A 487 -0.92 27.17 2.46
CA ILE A 487 -0.02 26.99 1.33
C ILE A 487 1.34 26.44 1.79
N HIS A 488 2.01 27.06 2.75
CA HIS A 488 3.43 26.79 3.07
C HIS A 488 3.70 26.27 4.49
N GLY A 489 2.81 26.56 5.45
CA GLY A 489 3.00 26.26 6.87
C GLY A 489 2.22 25.04 7.36
N CYS A 490 2.01 24.02 6.53
CA CYS A 490 1.27 22.84 6.97
C CYS A 490 2.20 21.79 7.60
N GLY A 491 1.77 21.19 8.70
CA GLY A 491 2.48 20.11 9.41
C GLY A 491 3.64 20.59 10.30
N TRP A 492 4.28 21.71 10.01
CA TRP A 492 5.48 22.16 10.75
C TRP A 492 5.26 22.25 12.27
N GLN A 493 4.24 22.96 12.76
CA GLN A 493 3.91 23.05 14.19
C GLN A 493 3.48 21.71 14.77
N PHE A 494 2.77 20.90 13.97
CA PHE A 494 2.36 19.57 14.36
C PHE A 494 3.55 18.64 14.61
N TYR A 495 4.63 18.74 13.83
CA TYR A 495 5.83 17.91 14.00
C TYR A 495 6.93 18.57 14.83
N ALA A 496 6.87 19.88 15.05
CA ALA A 496 7.87 20.64 15.81
C ALA A 496 8.04 20.16 17.27
N SER A 497 7.00 19.59 17.88
CA SER A 497 7.07 19.13 19.28
C SER A 497 7.88 17.85 19.49
N ALA A 498 8.16 17.09 18.42
CA ALA A 498 8.84 15.81 18.51
C ALA A 498 10.34 15.94 18.82
N HIS A 499 11.04 16.90 18.22
CA HIS A 499 12.45 17.17 18.50
C HIS A 499 12.77 18.64 18.24
N LYS A 500 13.43 19.29 19.21
CA LYS A 500 13.70 20.74 19.18
C LYS A 500 14.74 21.18 18.16
N GLU A 501 15.49 20.27 17.53
CA GLU A 501 16.74 20.64 16.85
C GLU A 501 16.77 20.45 15.32
N THR A 502 15.94 19.65 14.65
CA THR A 502 16.24 19.34 13.22
C THR A 502 15.07 18.65 12.50
N PHE A 503 14.00 19.37 12.21
CA PHE A 503 12.90 18.83 11.39
C PHE A 503 12.49 19.65 10.18
N ILE A 504 13.07 20.83 10.00
CA ILE A 504 12.80 21.65 8.82
C ILE A 504 14.10 21.83 8.08
N GLU A 505 14.23 21.13 6.97
CA GLU A 505 15.30 21.33 6.00
C GLU A 505 14.64 21.61 4.65
N ASN A 506 15.21 22.54 3.88
CA ASN A 506 14.69 22.92 2.57
C ASN A 506 13.19 23.26 2.54
N GLY A 507 12.71 23.87 3.63
CA GLY A 507 11.34 24.37 3.76
C GLY A 507 10.25 23.31 4.02
N CYS A 508 10.60 22.06 4.34
CA CYS A 508 9.61 20.99 4.55
C CYS A 508 9.90 20.13 5.80
N VAL A 509 8.89 19.39 6.27
CA VAL A 509 9.01 18.51 7.45
C VAL A 509 9.82 17.26 7.11
N LEU A 510 10.84 16.94 7.90
CA LEU A 510 11.59 15.68 7.76
C LEU A 510 10.87 14.53 8.50
N LEU A 511 10.33 13.57 7.77
CA LEU A 511 9.74 12.36 8.35
C LEU A 511 10.80 11.27 8.47
N GLN A 512 11.10 10.86 9.70
CA GLN A 512 12.04 9.79 9.98
C GLN A 512 11.36 8.42 9.83
N PRO A 513 11.96 7.46 9.12
CA PRO A 513 11.44 6.11 9.04
C PRO A 513 11.79 5.28 10.27
N VAL A 514 11.01 4.22 10.47
CA VAL A 514 11.45 3.04 11.19
C VAL A 514 11.81 1.94 10.21
N GLU A 515 12.98 1.33 10.38
CA GLU A 515 13.37 0.13 9.65
C GLU A 515 12.78 -1.12 10.32
N LEU A 516 12.02 -1.91 9.55
CA LEU A 516 11.45 -3.17 10.03
C LEU A 516 12.49 -4.30 9.94
N PRO A 517 12.35 -5.35 10.79
CA PRO A 517 13.18 -6.54 10.68
C PRO A 517 13.16 -7.13 9.27
N SER A 518 14.35 -7.36 8.69
CA SER A 518 14.46 -7.86 7.31
C SER A 518 13.98 -9.30 7.18
N ALA A 519 13.22 -9.57 6.12
CA ALA A 519 12.75 -10.90 5.70
C ALA A 519 13.39 -11.37 4.37
N GLY A 520 14.52 -10.77 3.98
CA GLY A 520 15.16 -10.99 2.67
C GLY A 520 14.65 -10.03 1.60
N VAL A 521 14.86 -10.38 0.32
CA VAL A 521 14.41 -9.55 -0.82
C VAL A 521 12.90 -9.43 -0.84
N VAL A 522 12.37 -8.22 -1.05
CA VAL A 522 10.94 -7.91 -1.04
C VAL A 522 10.43 -7.76 -2.47
N TYR A 523 9.47 -8.61 -2.85
CA TYR A 523 8.84 -8.65 -4.17
C TYR A 523 7.52 -7.88 -4.21
N GLY A 524 6.82 -7.79 -3.08
CA GLY A 524 5.58 -7.02 -2.93
C GLY A 524 5.36 -6.58 -1.50
N LEU A 525 4.62 -5.48 -1.31
CA LEU A 525 4.21 -4.95 -0.01
C LEU A 525 2.75 -4.50 -0.11
N GLU A 526 1.98 -4.74 0.94
CA GLU A 526 0.62 -4.24 1.05
C GLU A 526 0.22 -4.02 2.51
N PHE A 527 -0.49 -2.93 2.78
CA PHE A 527 -1.02 -2.69 4.11
C PHE A 527 -2.35 -3.39 4.27
N ARG A 528 -2.51 -4.11 5.39
CA ARG A 528 -3.83 -4.60 5.79
C ARG A 528 -4.60 -3.50 6.52
N ASN A 529 -3.93 -2.81 7.43
CA ASN A 529 -4.47 -1.71 8.23
C ASN A 529 -3.31 -0.81 8.68
N GLU A 530 -3.57 0.17 9.54
CA GLU A 530 -2.55 1.14 10.00
C GLU A 530 -1.36 0.56 10.76
N SER A 531 -1.46 -0.67 11.26
CA SER A 531 -0.49 -1.30 12.16
C SER A 531 0.00 -2.67 11.69
N GLU A 532 -0.44 -3.11 10.52
CA GLU A 532 -0.13 -4.42 9.97
C GLU A 532 0.23 -4.31 8.49
N LEU A 533 1.49 -4.62 8.19
CA LEU A 533 2.07 -4.64 6.86
C LEU A 533 2.33 -6.09 6.45
N TRP A 534 1.97 -6.45 5.23
CA TRP A 534 2.29 -7.72 4.61
C TRP A 534 3.30 -7.53 3.50
N GLY A 535 4.16 -8.51 3.31
CA GLY A 535 5.12 -8.52 2.22
C GLY A 535 5.36 -9.91 1.68
N TRP A 536 5.54 -10.00 0.37
CA TRP A 536 6.01 -11.21 -0.27
C TRP A 536 7.53 -11.10 -0.39
N CYS A 537 8.25 -12.00 0.29
CA CYS A 537 9.69 -11.92 0.45
C CYS A 537 10.39 -13.22 0.03
N GLU A 538 11.70 -13.17 -0.13
CA GLU A 538 12.54 -14.34 -0.44
C GLU A 538 12.34 -15.50 0.55
N GLN A 539 12.09 -15.20 1.82
CA GLN A 539 11.81 -16.22 2.85
C GLN A 539 10.37 -16.73 2.82
N GLY A 540 9.47 -16.13 2.04
CA GLY A 540 8.06 -16.44 1.97
C GLY A 540 7.18 -15.23 2.28
N LEU A 541 5.91 -15.51 2.61
CA LEU A 541 4.95 -14.48 2.97
C LEU A 541 5.27 -13.97 4.38
N CYS A 542 5.45 -12.66 4.53
CA CYS A 542 5.84 -12.04 5.79
C CYS A 542 4.75 -11.09 6.27
N ARG A 543 4.49 -11.10 7.58
CA ARG A 543 3.63 -10.13 8.27
C ARG A 543 4.45 -9.40 9.32
N TRP A 544 4.43 -8.07 9.26
CA TRP A 544 4.93 -7.19 10.31
C TRP A 544 3.76 -6.53 11.03
N ARG A 545 3.71 -6.67 12.35
CA ARG A 545 2.75 -5.97 13.21
C ARG A 545 3.51 -5.04 14.15
N PHE A 546 3.23 -3.75 14.06
CA PHE A 546 3.94 -2.71 14.82
C PHE A 546 3.00 -1.74 15.55
N GLY A 547 1.76 -2.15 15.79
CA GLY A 547 0.83 -1.41 16.64
C GLY A 547 1.18 -1.48 18.14
N VAL A 548 0.38 -0.82 18.97
CA VAL A 548 0.54 -0.77 20.45
C VAL A 548 0.61 -2.13 21.15
N THR A 549 0.17 -3.18 20.48
CA THR A 549 0.12 -4.57 20.97
C THR A 549 1.31 -5.41 20.53
N ALA A 550 2.24 -4.85 19.76
CA ALA A 550 3.41 -5.58 19.27
C ALA A 550 4.35 -5.92 20.44
N THR A 551 4.96 -7.10 20.39
CA THR A 551 5.78 -7.66 21.49
C THR A 551 7.21 -8.02 21.09
N GLY A 552 7.60 -7.76 19.84
CA GLY A 552 8.91 -8.16 19.30
C GLY A 552 9.03 -9.65 19.04
N LYS A 553 7.92 -10.40 18.93
CA LYS A 553 7.96 -11.84 18.63
C LYS A 553 8.42 -12.08 17.21
N ARG A 554 9.13 -13.20 17.02
CA ARG A 554 9.60 -13.67 15.71
C ARG A 554 9.09 -15.10 15.52
N GLY A 555 8.20 -15.29 14.56
CA GLY A 555 7.60 -16.58 14.25
C GLY A 555 7.97 -17.04 12.84
N THR A 556 8.09 -18.34 12.65
CA THR A 556 8.21 -18.95 11.32
C THR A 556 7.33 -20.19 11.26
N GLU A 557 6.57 -20.32 10.17
CA GLU A 557 5.66 -21.44 9.91
C GLU A 557 5.74 -21.82 8.42
N GLY A 558 5.16 -22.96 8.05
CA GLY A 558 4.99 -23.33 6.63
C GLY A 558 3.58 -22.98 6.16
N LEU A 559 3.44 -22.52 4.91
CA LEU A 559 2.14 -22.19 4.28
C LEU A 559 1.14 -23.38 4.28
N GLY A 560 1.61 -24.62 4.41
CA GLY A 560 0.78 -25.84 4.43
C GLY A 560 0.41 -26.39 5.82
N GLY A 561 0.78 -25.71 6.91
CA GLY A 561 0.62 -26.24 8.27
C GLY A 561 -0.82 -26.51 8.72
N SER A 562 -1.81 -25.80 8.16
CA SER A 562 -3.22 -25.85 8.61
C SER A 562 -3.99 -27.09 8.12
N LEU A 563 -3.60 -27.72 7.01
CA LEU A 563 -4.33 -28.88 6.45
C LEU A 563 -4.40 -30.07 7.41
N LYS A 564 -3.38 -30.26 8.26
CA LYS A 564 -3.35 -31.35 9.25
C LYS A 564 -4.37 -31.19 10.39
N ALA A 565 -4.84 -29.98 10.68
CA ALA A 565 -5.83 -29.75 11.73
C ALA A 565 -7.27 -30.05 11.26
N ALA A 566 -7.57 -29.80 9.98
CA ALA A 566 -8.90 -30.03 9.40
C ALA A 566 -9.21 -31.53 9.18
N GLU A 567 -8.21 -32.35 8.83
CA GLU A 567 -8.39 -33.80 8.68
C GLU A 567 -8.65 -34.50 10.04
N GLY A 568 -8.15 -33.97 11.15
CA GLY A 568 -8.39 -34.50 12.50
C GLY A 568 -9.78 -34.22 13.07
N ALA A 569 -10.52 -33.23 12.53
CA ALA A 569 -11.83 -32.84 13.05
C ALA A 569 -13.01 -33.59 12.42
N ARG A 570 -12.80 -34.31 11.30
CA ARG A 570 -13.88 -35.04 10.58
C ARG A 570 -14.07 -36.51 11.00
N THR A 571 -13.30 -37.02 11.97
CA THR A 571 -13.43 -38.41 12.47
C THR A 571 -13.85 -38.47 13.95
N SER A 572 -14.88 -37.71 14.33
CA SER A 572 -15.65 -38.05 15.54
C SER A 572 -16.73 -39.06 15.17
N PRO A 573 -16.67 -40.33 15.60
CA PRO A 573 -17.72 -41.29 15.35
C PRO A 573 -18.98 -40.84 16.11
N LEU A 574 -20.09 -40.74 15.39
CA LEU A 574 -21.43 -40.68 15.94
C LEU A 574 -21.60 -41.82 16.95
N ARG A 575 -21.41 -41.55 18.25
CA ARG A 575 -21.81 -42.45 19.33
C ARG A 575 -23.32 -42.52 19.33
N GLY A 576 -23.84 -43.54 18.67
CA GLY A 576 -25.24 -43.93 18.75
C GLY A 576 -25.66 -44.12 20.20
N ARG A 577 -26.67 -43.36 20.64
CA ARG A 577 -27.46 -43.68 21.82
C ARG A 577 -28.30 -44.92 21.51
N GLY A 578 -27.74 -46.09 21.80
CA GLY A 578 -28.49 -47.34 21.87
C GLY A 578 -29.28 -47.42 23.18
N LEU A 579 -30.58 -47.12 23.09
CA LEU A 579 -31.60 -47.61 24.03
C LEU A 579 -31.74 -49.12 23.84
N LEU A 580 -31.45 -49.95 24.86
CA LEU A 580 -32.12 -51.24 25.03
C LEU A 580 -31.90 -51.78 26.45
N GLY A 581 -33.02 -52.05 27.11
CA GLY A 581 -33.09 -52.48 28.50
C GLY A 581 -32.76 -53.95 28.72
N LYS A 582 -32.57 -54.28 29.99
CA LYS A 582 -32.74 -55.63 30.52
C LYS A 582 -33.68 -55.58 31.73
N ARG A 583 -34.81 -56.26 31.55
CA ARG A 583 -35.73 -56.70 32.61
C ARG A 583 -35.00 -57.64 33.57
N LYS A 584 -35.24 -57.46 34.86
CA LYS A 584 -35.09 -58.52 35.88
C LYS A 584 -36.35 -59.38 35.87
N ALA A 585 -36.17 -60.68 36.03
CA ALA A 585 -37.21 -61.64 36.33
C ALA A 585 -37.57 -61.56 37.82
N GLU A 586 -38.87 -61.47 38.10
CA GLU A 586 -39.64 -62.39 38.97
C GLU A 586 -40.95 -62.71 38.23
#